data_AF-A0A8J4KHY1-F1
#
_entry.id   AF-A0A8J4KHY1-F1
#
_cell.length_a   1.000
_cell.length_b   1.000
_cell.length_c   1.000
_cell.angle_alpha   90.00
_cell.angle_beta   90.00
_cell.angle_gamma   90.00
#
_symmetry.space_group_name_H-M   'P 1'
#
loop_
_entity.id
_entity.type
_entity.pdbx_description
1 polymer ?
#
loop_
_entity_poly.entity_id
_entity_poly.type
_entity_poly.pdbx_seq_one_letter_code
_entity_poly.pdbx_strand_id
1 'polypeptide(L)'
;TLPPPTAPLPAVFDCPICKHQCHLKDVVENYFLRDSGAEAATTSQGSSQCCTSCEDNAPATSYCVECSEPLCETCVEAHQRVKYTKDHTVRATGSGKAKEGERAVYCSVHKHEPLVLFCDTCDTLTCRDCQLNAHKDHQYQFLEDAVRNQRKMMATLVKRLGDKQASLQRSTKEVRSFIRQVTDVQKRVQVDVKMAILQIMKELNKRGKVLVSDAQRVTEGQQEKLERQHWAMTKLQRHQEHILRFASWALESDNSTALLLSKKLIYFQLHRALKMIVDPVEPQGDMKFQWDLNAWTKSAESFGTIISEWSPPPPCLSPQPLAASPCGPSPAAGASQGPLQATVVSKGQYAPGPLLQPPVGPQTGAEEGQGTPGVPQSGGGELGMPTLPRFPLGSEGLGCPDQSPPTLYPQMAESPGD
;
A
#
# COMPACT_ATOMS: atom_id res chain seq x y z
N THR A 1 -68.08 -19.10 -6.33
CA THR A 1 -67.28 -18.43 -5.29
C THR A 1 -66.11 -17.75 -5.96
N LEU A 2 -66.15 -16.43 -6.08
CA LEU A 2 -65.02 -15.63 -6.55
C LEU A 2 -63.85 -15.74 -5.56
N PRO A 3 -62.58 -15.75 -6.01
CA PRO A 3 -61.44 -15.71 -5.09
C PRO A 3 -61.41 -14.35 -4.36
N PRO A 4 -60.89 -14.31 -3.12
CA PRO A 4 -60.79 -13.06 -2.37
C PRO A 4 -59.82 -12.10 -3.08
N PRO A 5 -59.98 -10.78 -2.92
CA PRO A 5 -59.05 -9.82 -3.49
C PRO A 5 -57.66 -10.06 -2.86
N THR A 6 -56.68 -10.34 -3.71
CA THR A 6 -55.26 -10.36 -3.35
C THR A 6 -54.91 -9.03 -2.70
N ALA A 7 -54.39 -9.10 -1.47
CA ALA A 7 -53.85 -7.94 -0.79
C ALA A 7 -52.81 -7.23 -1.69
N PRO A 8 -52.84 -5.90 -1.82
CA PRO A 8 -51.87 -5.19 -2.64
C PRO A 8 -50.46 -5.43 -2.08
N LEU A 9 -49.54 -5.89 -2.94
CA LEU A 9 -48.11 -6.02 -2.62
C LEU A 9 -47.60 -4.68 -2.06
N PRO A 10 -46.83 -4.67 -0.96
CA PRO A 10 -46.31 -3.43 -0.41
C PRO A 10 -45.35 -2.81 -1.43
N ALA A 11 -45.69 -1.64 -1.96
CA ALA A 11 -44.83 -0.91 -2.87
C ALA A 11 -43.51 -0.55 -2.15
N VAL A 12 -42.40 -1.14 -2.60
CA VAL A 12 -41.05 -0.84 -2.14
C VAL A 12 -40.45 0.23 -3.04
N PHE A 13 -39.70 1.16 -2.44
CA PHE A 13 -39.02 2.26 -3.10
C PHE A 13 -37.52 2.21 -2.82
N ASP A 14 -36.70 2.37 -3.86
CA ASP A 14 -35.24 2.44 -3.73
C ASP A 14 -34.78 3.89 -3.68
N CYS A 15 -34.02 4.25 -2.64
CA CYS A 15 -33.40 5.57 -2.58
C CYS A 15 -32.47 5.78 -3.79
N PRO A 16 -32.60 6.86 -4.58
CA PRO A 16 -31.82 7.04 -5.80
C PRO A 16 -30.31 7.17 -5.55
N ILE A 17 -29.90 7.59 -4.35
CA ILE A 17 -28.49 7.84 -3.97
C ILE A 17 -27.86 6.61 -3.33
N CYS A 18 -28.41 6.13 -2.20
CA CYS A 18 -27.79 5.04 -1.44
C CYS A 18 -28.31 3.65 -1.83
N LYS A 19 -29.34 3.57 -2.69
CA LYS A 19 -29.99 2.31 -3.13
C LYS A 19 -30.56 1.46 -2.00
N HIS A 20 -30.77 2.06 -0.82
CA HIS A 20 -31.43 1.39 0.28
C HIS A 20 -32.93 1.25 -0.01
N GLN A 21 -33.46 0.05 0.26
CA GLN A 21 -34.87 -0.28 0.08
C GLN A 21 -35.69 0.24 1.26
N CYS A 22 -36.74 1.01 0.97
CA CYS A 22 -37.69 1.54 1.94
C CYS A 22 -39.13 1.19 1.52
N HIS A 23 -40.06 1.05 2.46
CA HIS A 23 -41.47 0.95 2.09
C HIS A 23 -42.03 2.33 1.76
N LEU A 24 -42.89 2.42 0.74
CA LEU A 24 -43.47 3.70 0.31
C LEU A 24 -44.27 4.39 1.43
N LYS A 25 -44.89 3.63 2.33
CA LYS A 25 -45.61 4.13 3.51
C LYS A 25 -44.72 4.86 4.53
N ASP A 26 -43.43 4.58 4.53
CA ASP A 26 -42.45 5.18 5.45
C ASP A 26 -41.79 6.42 4.82
N VAL A 27 -42.14 6.76 3.58
CA VAL A 27 -41.69 7.97 2.87
C VAL A 27 -42.66 9.10 3.18
N VAL A 28 -42.15 10.12 3.86
CA VAL A 28 -42.92 11.30 4.28
C VAL A 28 -42.48 12.52 3.46
N GLU A 29 -43.40 13.45 3.20
CA GLU A 29 -43.09 14.74 2.57
C GLU A 29 -42.05 15.52 3.39
N ASN A 30 -41.16 16.24 2.70
CA ASN A 30 -40.13 17.03 3.37
C ASN A 30 -40.72 18.36 3.87
N TYR A 31 -41.16 18.38 5.13
CA TYR A 31 -41.74 19.56 5.77
C TYR A 31 -40.75 20.72 5.97
N PHE A 32 -39.43 20.50 5.87
CA PHE A 32 -38.41 21.56 5.98
C PHE A 32 -38.35 22.48 4.76
N LEU A 33 -38.97 22.10 3.63
CA LEU A 33 -38.95 22.90 2.40
C LEU A 33 -40.12 23.89 2.29
N ARG A 34 -41.07 23.87 3.23
CA ARG A 34 -42.29 24.71 3.15
C ARG A 34 -42.03 26.20 3.43
N ASP A 35 -40.91 26.55 4.07
CA ASP A 35 -40.56 27.94 4.41
C ASP A 35 -39.78 28.69 3.31
N SER A 36 -39.27 27.99 2.30
CA SER A 36 -38.38 28.61 1.31
C SER A 36 -39.08 29.21 0.08
N GLY A 37 -40.42 29.12 -0.04
CA GLY A 37 -41.11 29.29 -1.34
C GLY A 37 -42.21 30.34 -1.47
N ALA A 38 -42.64 31.02 -0.41
CA ALA A 38 -43.89 31.81 -0.47
C ALA A 38 -43.73 33.34 -0.61
N GLU A 39 -42.56 33.93 -0.34
CA GLU A 39 -42.36 35.41 -0.45
C GLU A 39 -41.18 35.79 -1.35
N ALA A 40 -40.73 34.89 -2.24
CA ALA A 40 -39.70 35.20 -3.24
C ALA A 40 -40.25 35.31 -4.68
N ALA A 41 -41.56 35.10 -4.89
CA ALA A 41 -42.14 35.00 -6.23
C ALA A 41 -42.85 36.28 -6.74
N THR A 42 -42.86 37.37 -5.99
CA THR A 42 -43.39 38.66 -6.46
C THR A 42 -42.51 39.82 -5.99
N THR A 43 -41.37 40.02 -6.64
CA THR A 43 -40.81 41.32 -7.09
C THR A 43 -39.42 41.01 -7.68
N SER A 44 -39.40 40.59 -8.94
CA SER A 44 -38.18 40.54 -9.74
C SER A 44 -37.80 41.95 -10.21
N GLN A 45 -37.21 42.77 -9.33
CA GLN A 45 -36.32 43.88 -9.68
C GLN A 45 -35.37 44.12 -8.50
N GLY A 46 -34.19 43.50 -8.55
CA GLY A 46 -33.05 43.90 -7.72
C GLY A 46 -32.48 45.23 -8.21
N SER A 47 -33.17 46.33 -7.94
CA SER A 47 -32.53 47.65 -7.94
C SER A 47 -31.94 47.87 -6.57
N SER A 48 -30.62 47.69 -6.44
CA SER A 48 -29.88 48.19 -5.27
C SER A 48 -30.14 49.70 -5.18
N GLN A 49 -31.05 50.10 -4.28
CA GLN A 49 -31.38 51.51 -4.10
C GLN A 49 -30.15 52.22 -3.54
N CYS A 50 -29.72 53.29 -4.20
CA CYS A 50 -28.64 54.15 -3.73
C CYS A 50 -29.19 55.26 -2.84
N CYS A 51 -28.35 55.73 -1.94
CA CYS A 51 -28.63 56.88 -1.09
C CYS A 51 -28.83 58.12 -1.96
N THR A 52 -29.95 58.82 -1.75
CA THR A 52 -30.30 60.03 -2.51
C THR A 52 -29.76 61.31 -1.87
N SER A 53 -29.26 61.23 -0.64
CA SER A 53 -28.82 62.39 0.15
C SER A 53 -27.29 62.54 0.23
N CYS A 54 -26.52 61.72 -0.51
CA CYS A 54 -25.07 61.87 -0.66
C CYS A 54 -24.67 61.93 -2.13
N GLU A 55 -23.56 62.61 -2.44
CA GLU A 55 -23.03 62.70 -3.80
C GLU A 55 -22.35 61.40 -4.29
N ASP A 56 -22.09 60.46 -3.38
CA ASP A 56 -21.35 59.22 -3.65
C ASP A 56 -22.21 58.06 -4.20
N ASN A 57 -23.52 58.24 -4.36
CA ASN A 57 -24.49 57.19 -4.74
C ASN A 57 -24.28 55.87 -3.96
N ALA A 58 -23.86 55.96 -2.69
CA ALA A 58 -23.57 54.80 -1.85
C ALA A 58 -24.81 53.91 -1.69
N PRO A 59 -24.67 52.58 -1.58
CA PRO A 59 -25.81 51.69 -1.41
C PRO A 59 -26.60 52.07 -0.15
N ALA A 60 -27.91 52.22 -0.28
CA ALA A 60 -28.76 52.57 0.84
C ALA A 60 -28.89 51.38 1.79
N THR A 61 -28.44 51.57 3.03
CA THR A 61 -28.52 50.56 4.09
C THR A 61 -29.83 50.68 4.87
N SER A 62 -30.49 51.84 4.81
CA SER A 62 -31.70 52.14 5.55
C SER A 62 -32.65 53.05 4.77
N TYR A 63 -33.89 53.16 5.23
CA TYR A 63 -34.93 54.00 4.65
C TYR A 63 -35.62 54.82 5.75
N CYS A 64 -35.71 56.14 5.57
CA CYS A 64 -36.42 57.02 6.48
C CYS A 64 -37.89 57.12 6.08
N VAL A 65 -38.81 56.79 6.99
CA VAL A 65 -40.26 56.72 6.67
C VAL A 65 -40.84 58.12 6.44
N GLU A 66 -40.43 59.10 7.23
CA GLU A 66 -40.98 60.46 7.24
C GLU A 66 -40.41 61.32 6.10
N CYS A 67 -39.16 61.08 5.67
CA CYS A 67 -38.57 61.72 4.51
C CYS A 67 -38.82 60.95 3.21
N SER A 68 -39.28 59.69 3.30
CA SER A 68 -39.45 58.78 2.17
C SER A 68 -38.19 58.58 1.31
N GLU A 69 -37.01 58.74 1.90
CA GLU A 69 -35.71 58.70 1.22
C GLU A 69 -34.85 57.51 1.68
N PRO A 70 -34.20 56.80 0.73
CA PRO A 70 -33.20 55.79 1.05
C PRO A 70 -31.88 56.47 1.46
N LEU A 71 -31.30 56.02 2.58
CA LEU A 71 -30.09 56.60 3.18
C LEU A 71 -29.00 55.54 3.34
N CYS A 72 -27.76 55.89 3.02
CA CYS A 72 -26.59 55.11 3.44
C CYS A 72 -26.29 55.34 4.92
N GLU A 73 -25.42 54.52 5.50
CA GLU A 73 -25.11 54.52 6.93
C GLU A 73 -24.66 55.89 7.45
N THR A 74 -23.77 56.56 6.71
CA THR A 74 -23.29 57.92 7.02
C THR A 74 -24.41 58.97 6.95
N CYS A 75 -25.32 58.85 5.98
CA CYS A 75 -26.47 59.74 5.88
C CYS A 75 -27.48 59.51 7.00
N VAL A 76 -27.70 58.27 7.46
CA VAL A 76 -28.54 57.98 8.64
C VAL A 76 -28.00 58.66 9.89
N GLU A 77 -26.70 58.58 10.13
CA GLU A 77 -26.06 59.25 11.28
C GLU A 77 -26.21 60.77 11.21
N ALA A 78 -26.03 61.36 10.04
CA ALA A 78 -26.26 62.79 9.84
C ALA A 78 -27.74 63.15 10.07
N HIS A 79 -28.65 62.34 9.53
CA HIS A 79 -30.10 62.51 9.65
C HIS A 79 -30.57 62.49 11.10
N GLN A 80 -29.96 61.64 11.91
CA GLN A 80 -30.27 61.53 13.34
C GLN A 80 -29.64 62.62 14.21
N ARG A 81 -28.61 63.33 13.71
CA ARG A 81 -27.98 64.46 14.41
C ARG A 81 -28.66 65.80 14.15
N VAL A 82 -29.28 65.97 12.99
CA VAL A 82 -29.92 67.23 12.61
C VAL A 82 -31.22 67.43 13.41
N LYS A 83 -31.37 68.61 14.03
CA LYS A 83 -32.44 68.93 15.00
C LYS A 83 -33.86 68.66 14.48
N TYR A 84 -34.07 68.74 13.17
CA TYR A 84 -35.39 68.57 12.53
C TYR A 84 -35.71 67.13 12.12
N THR A 85 -34.70 66.30 11.87
CA THR A 85 -34.87 64.93 11.35
C THR A 85 -34.45 63.85 12.34
N LYS A 86 -33.95 64.25 13.53
CA LYS A 86 -33.48 63.34 14.57
C LYS A 86 -34.53 62.36 15.10
N ASP A 87 -35.80 62.76 15.07
CA ASP A 87 -36.91 61.98 15.60
C ASP A 87 -37.62 61.18 14.49
N HIS A 88 -37.06 61.15 13.27
CA HIS A 88 -37.59 60.34 12.17
C HIS A 88 -37.26 58.85 12.36
N THR A 89 -38.21 58.00 11.99
CA THR A 89 -38.10 56.54 12.02
C THR A 89 -37.30 56.05 10.83
N VAL A 90 -36.07 55.62 11.08
CA VAL A 90 -35.20 55.01 10.06
C VAL A 90 -35.22 53.48 10.20
N ARG A 91 -35.63 52.78 9.14
CA ARG A 91 -35.68 51.31 9.08
C ARG A 91 -34.51 50.78 8.26
N ALA A 92 -33.78 49.78 8.78
CA ALA A 92 -32.74 49.12 8.01
C ALA A 92 -33.34 48.29 6.86
N THR A 93 -32.82 48.48 5.64
CA THR A 93 -33.28 47.80 4.41
C THR A 93 -32.49 46.50 4.16
N GLY A 94 -31.46 46.21 4.97
CA GLY A 94 -30.64 45.00 4.87
C GLY A 94 -30.84 44.01 6.02
N SER A 95 -31.29 42.80 5.69
CA SER A 95 -31.19 41.56 6.50
C SER A 95 -31.54 41.67 7.99
N GLY A 96 -32.68 42.28 8.31
CA GLY A 96 -33.36 41.95 9.54
C GLY A 96 -33.86 40.50 9.45
N LYS A 97 -33.32 39.60 10.28
CA LYS A 97 -34.00 38.33 10.60
C LYS A 97 -35.39 38.67 11.11
N ALA A 98 -36.37 38.68 10.22
CA ALA A 98 -37.77 38.63 10.59
C ALA A 98 -37.87 37.45 11.55
N LYS A 99 -38.48 37.67 12.72
CA LYS A 99 -38.93 36.57 13.57
C LYS A 99 -39.71 35.64 12.66
N GLU A 100 -39.11 34.47 12.41
CA GLU A 100 -39.66 33.37 11.64
C GLU A 100 -41.02 33.06 12.27
N GLY A 101 -42.08 33.57 11.64
CA GLY A 101 -43.43 33.26 12.05
C GLY A 101 -43.65 31.79 11.75
N GLU A 102 -43.59 30.95 12.76
CA GLU A 102 -43.96 29.54 12.70
C GLU A 102 -45.33 29.45 12.00
N ARG A 103 -45.34 29.09 10.71
CA ARG A 103 -46.60 28.81 10.02
C ARG A 103 -47.09 27.47 10.58
N ALA A 104 -48.11 27.54 11.42
CA ALA A 104 -48.72 26.37 12.03
C ALA A 104 -49.09 25.33 10.96
N VAL A 105 -48.71 24.07 11.19
CA VAL A 105 -49.14 22.94 10.38
C VAL A 105 -50.52 22.52 10.86
N TYR A 106 -51.48 22.40 9.93
CA TYR A 106 -52.87 22.09 10.24
C TYR A 106 -53.14 20.58 10.22
N CYS A 107 -54.11 20.14 11.02
CA CYS A 107 -54.53 18.75 11.07
C CYS A 107 -55.16 18.29 9.74
N SER A 108 -54.81 17.08 9.30
CA SER A 108 -55.37 16.47 8.08
C SER A 108 -56.86 16.12 8.20
N VAL A 109 -57.33 15.86 9.43
CA VAL A 109 -58.74 15.54 9.73
C VAL A 109 -59.52 16.83 10.05
N HIS A 110 -58.98 17.68 10.92
CA HIS A 110 -59.59 18.94 11.34
C HIS A 110 -58.88 20.12 10.65
N LYS A 111 -59.28 20.41 9.40
CA LYS A 111 -58.53 21.27 8.46
C LYS A 111 -58.19 22.69 8.92
N HIS A 112 -58.89 23.22 9.93
CA HIS A 112 -58.66 24.56 10.49
C HIS A 112 -57.99 24.55 11.86
N GLU A 113 -57.77 23.37 12.44
CA GLU A 113 -57.14 23.24 13.75
C GLU A 113 -55.64 23.00 13.62
N PRO A 114 -54.79 23.83 14.25
CA PRO A 114 -53.35 23.65 14.21
C PRO A 114 -52.90 22.44 15.06
N LEU A 115 -51.83 21.78 14.63
CA LEU A 115 -51.17 20.72 15.39
C LEU A 115 -50.29 21.35 16.48
N VAL A 116 -50.77 21.32 17.73
CA VAL A 116 -50.14 22.01 18.88
C VAL A 116 -49.91 21.09 20.09
N LEU A 117 -50.33 19.82 19.99
CA LEU A 117 -50.12 18.80 21.02
C LEU A 117 -49.32 17.64 20.43
N PHE A 118 -48.59 16.94 21.29
CA PHE A 118 -47.90 15.71 20.95
C PHE A 118 -48.45 14.58 21.80
N CYS A 119 -48.98 13.52 21.16
CA CYS A 119 -49.52 12.37 21.86
C CYS A 119 -48.40 11.33 22.09
N ASP A 120 -47.86 11.25 23.30
CA ASP A 120 -46.77 10.33 23.68
C ASP A 120 -47.12 8.86 23.43
N THR A 121 -48.39 8.47 23.63
CA THR A 121 -48.83 7.10 23.42
C THR A 121 -48.79 6.67 21.95
N CYS A 122 -48.93 7.62 21.02
CA CYS A 122 -48.98 7.35 19.59
C CYS A 122 -47.73 7.83 18.84
N ASP A 123 -46.84 8.58 19.49
CA ASP A 123 -45.65 9.20 18.90
C ASP A 123 -45.99 10.11 17.70
N THR A 124 -47.10 10.85 17.78
CA THR A 124 -47.59 11.72 16.68
C THR A 124 -48.09 13.08 17.17
N LEU A 125 -47.99 14.08 16.28
CA LEU A 125 -48.59 15.40 16.51
C LEU A 125 -50.11 15.36 16.32
N THR A 126 -50.85 16.02 17.22
CA THR A 126 -52.31 16.08 17.25
C THR A 126 -52.79 17.53 17.40
N CYS A 127 -54.00 17.81 16.90
CA CYS A 127 -54.74 19.01 17.28
C CYS A 127 -55.58 18.74 18.54
N ARG A 128 -56.19 19.78 19.11
CA ARG A 128 -57.03 19.66 20.31
C ARG A 128 -58.19 18.67 20.12
N ASP A 129 -58.87 18.72 18.98
CA ASP A 129 -60.02 17.86 18.70
C ASP A 129 -59.62 16.38 18.53
N CYS A 130 -58.46 16.11 17.93
CA CYS A 130 -57.92 14.76 17.85
C CYS A 130 -57.62 14.20 19.24
N GLN A 131 -57.08 15.03 20.15
CA GLN A 131 -56.73 14.60 21.51
C GLN A 131 -57.96 14.26 22.35
N LEU A 132 -59.06 15.00 22.19
CA LEU A 132 -60.30 14.76 22.91
C LEU A 132 -61.11 13.57 22.37
N ASN A 133 -60.88 13.19 21.11
CA ASN A 133 -61.62 12.13 20.44
C ASN A 133 -60.75 10.88 20.21
N ALA A 134 -60.00 10.84 19.11
CA ALA A 134 -59.27 9.65 18.67
C ALA A 134 -58.16 9.22 19.64
N HIS A 135 -57.57 10.16 20.38
CA HIS A 135 -56.52 9.92 21.37
C HIS A 135 -57.01 10.15 22.81
N LYS A 136 -58.31 9.90 23.05
CA LYS A 136 -58.89 10.01 24.39
C LYS A 136 -58.15 9.09 25.36
N ASP A 137 -57.83 9.62 26.53
CA ASP A 137 -57.09 8.94 27.60
C ASP A 137 -55.61 8.59 27.28
N HIS A 138 -55.08 9.05 26.14
CA HIS A 138 -53.64 8.95 25.86
C HIS A 138 -52.84 10.05 26.55
N GLN A 139 -51.58 9.73 26.89
CA GLN A 139 -50.65 10.72 27.44
C GLN A 139 -50.25 11.72 26.37
N TYR A 140 -50.21 13.00 26.74
CA TYR A 140 -49.83 14.07 25.82
C TYR A 140 -48.92 15.10 26.48
N GLN A 141 -48.16 15.78 25.63
CA GLN A 141 -47.33 16.93 25.99
C GLN A 141 -47.71 18.13 25.11
N PHE A 142 -47.48 19.34 25.65
CA PHE A 142 -47.53 20.54 24.82
C PHE A 142 -46.34 20.56 23.85
N LEU A 143 -46.55 21.15 22.67
CA LEU A 143 -45.56 21.15 21.58
C LEU A 143 -44.17 21.62 22.03
N GLU A 144 -44.09 22.71 22.81
CA GLU A 144 -42.81 23.29 23.25
C GLU A 144 -41.98 22.31 24.09
N ASP A 145 -42.61 21.63 25.05
CA ASP A 145 -41.96 20.67 25.93
C ASP A 145 -41.55 19.41 25.16
N ALA A 146 -42.43 18.89 24.30
CA ALA A 146 -42.15 17.76 23.43
C ALA A 146 -40.98 18.06 22.50
N VAL A 147 -40.97 19.21 21.82
CA VAL A 147 -39.88 19.65 20.94
C VAL A 147 -38.56 19.79 21.71
N ARG A 148 -38.58 20.38 22.92
CA ARG A 148 -37.38 20.50 23.75
C ARG A 148 -36.81 19.12 24.12
N ASN A 149 -37.66 18.18 24.52
CA ASN A 149 -37.28 16.83 24.90
C ASN A 149 -36.72 16.03 23.69
N GLN A 150 -37.44 16.06 22.56
CA GLN A 150 -37.03 15.40 21.32
C GLN A 150 -35.71 15.98 20.78
N ARG A 151 -35.55 17.31 20.80
CA ARG A 151 -34.30 17.99 20.40
C ARG A 151 -33.12 17.54 21.28
N LYS A 152 -33.30 17.44 22.60
CA LYS A 152 -32.25 16.97 23.52
C LYS A 152 -31.86 15.51 23.25
N MET A 153 -32.86 14.64 23.01
CA MET A 153 -32.63 13.23 22.68
C MET A 153 -31.87 13.09 21.35
N MET A 154 -32.35 13.75 20.29
CA MET A 154 -31.71 13.73 18.98
C MET A 154 -30.29 14.31 19.04
N ALA A 155 -30.06 15.41 19.76
CA ALA A 155 -28.72 15.97 19.94
C ALA A 155 -27.76 14.97 20.61
N THR A 156 -28.25 14.18 21.57
CA THR A 156 -27.45 13.13 22.22
C THR A 156 -27.10 12.00 21.25
N LEU A 157 -28.06 11.57 20.42
CA LEU A 157 -27.82 10.55 19.39
C LEU A 157 -26.84 11.03 18.32
N VAL A 158 -26.98 12.28 17.85
CA VAL A 158 -26.06 12.91 16.90
C VAL A 158 -24.64 12.97 17.48
N LYS A 159 -24.50 13.36 18.75
CA LYS A 159 -23.18 13.37 19.43
C LYS A 159 -22.56 11.98 19.46
N ARG A 160 -23.30 10.96 19.91
CA ARG A 160 -22.81 9.56 19.98
C ARG A 160 -22.43 9.02 18.60
N LEU A 161 -23.20 9.35 17.56
CA LEU A 161 -22.88 8.95 16.19
C LEU A 161 -21.62 9.66 15.69
N GLY A 162 -21.45 10.94 16.01
CA GLY A 162 -20.23 11.70 15.73
C GLY A 162 -18.99 11.09 16.36
N ASP A 163 -19.06 10.68 17.64
CA ASP A 163 -17.97 10.01 18.33
C ASP A 163 -17.61 8.65 17.68
N LYS A 164 -18.63 7.87 17.30
CA LYS A 164 -18.45 6.60 16.58
C LYS A 164 -17.83 6.82 15.19
N GLN A 165 -18.28 7.84 14.46
CA GLN A 165 -17.73 8.22 13.16
C GLN A 165 -16.25 8.63 13.29
N ALA A 166 -15.90 9.40 14.32
CA ALA A 166 -14.52 9.76 14.60
C ALA A 166 -13.65 8.53 14.90
N SER A 167 -14.18 7.54 15.62
CA SER A 167 -13.49 6.27 15.85
C SER A 167 -13.29 5.46 14.57
N LEU A 168 -14.31 5.36 13.73
CA LEU A 168 -14.22 4.68 12.44
C LEU A 168 -13.19 5.36 11.52
N GLN A 169 -13.14 6.68 11.52
CA GLN A 169 -12.12 7.44 10.78
C GLN A 169 -10.70 7.15 11.27
N ARG A 170 -10.49 7.02 12.59
CA ARG A 170 -9.20 6.60 13.17
C ARG A 170 -8.82 5.19 12.69
N SER A 171 -9.70 4.20 12.87
CA SER A 171 -9.44 2.83 12.43
C SER A 171 -9.22 2.73 10.91
N THR A 172 -9.92 3.52 10.11
CA THR A 172 -9.70 3.57 8.65
C THR A 172 -8.29 4.07 8.31
N LYS A 173 -7.79 5.08 9.05
CA LYS A 173 -6.42 5.57 8.88
C LYS A 173 -5.39 4.52 9.33
N GLU A 174 -5.64 3.81 10.42
CA GLU A 174 -4.79 2.71 10.91
C GLU A 174 -4.70 1.57 9.90
N VAL A 175 -5.82 1.09 9.37
CA VAL A 175 -5.83 0.05 8.31
C VAL A 175 -5.05 0.52 7.08
N ARG A 176 -5.23 1.78 6.66
CA ARG A 176 -4.45 2.36 5.55
C ARG A 176 -2.94 2.38 5.86
N SER A 177 -2.55 2.65 7.10
CA SER A 177 -1.16 2.57 7.55
C SER A 177 -0.63 1.14 7.49
N PHE A 178 -1.40 0.16 7.96
CA PHE A 178 -1.01 -1.25 7.91
C PHE A 178 -0.84 -1.76 6.47
N ILE A 179 -1.72 -1.36 5.54
CA ILE A 179 -1.56 -1.70 4.11
C ILE A 179 -0.21 -1.21 3.57
N ARG A 180 0.20 0.02 3.91
CA ARG A 180 1.51 0.56 3.53
C ARG A 180 2.64 -0.23 4.20
N GLN A 181 2.51 -0.51 5.50
CA GLN A 181 3.52 -1.26 6.25
C GLN A 181 3.75 -2.66 5.68
N VAL A 182 2.69 -3.38 5.29
CA VAL A 182 2.80 -4.69 4.63
C VAL A 182 3.58 -4.57 3.33
N THR A 183 3.30 -3.53 2.53
CA THR A 183 4.03 -3.27 1.28
C THR A 183 5.51 -2.94 1.55
N ASP A 184 5.80 -2.17 2.59
CA ASP A 184 7.18 -1.82 2.96
C ASP A 184 7.95 -3.01 3.53
N VAL A 185 7.31 -3.89 4.32
CA VAL A 185 7.88 -5.16 4.77
C VAL A 185 8.23 -6.03 3.55
N GLN A 186 7.32 -6.18 2.59
CA GLN A 186 7.58 -6.93 1.36
C GLN A 186 8.81 -6.39 0.61
N LYS A 187 8.90 -5.06 0.45
CA LYS A 187 10.05 -4.42 -0.21
C LYS A 187 11.35 -4.66 0.55
N ARG A 188 11.35 -4.52 1.89
CA ARG A 188 12.53 -4.78 2.71
C ARG A 188 13.01 -6.21 2.58
N VAL A 189 12.11 -7.20 2.73
CA VAL A 189 12.45 -8.62 2.57
C VAL A 189 12.99 -8.91 1.17
N GLN A 190 12.43 -8.28 0.11
CA GLN A 190 12.97 -8.43 -1.24
C GLN A 190 14.41 -7.89 -1.37
N VAL A 191 14.71 -6.75 -0.74
CA VAL A 191 16.07 -6.19 -0.72
C VAL A 191 17.01 -7.10 0.07
N ASP A 192 16.59 -7.62 1.22
CA ASP A 192 17.41 -8.50 2.06
C ASP A 192 17.78 -9.80 1.31
N VAL A 193 16.82 -10.41 0.61
CA VAL A 193 17.08 -11.58 -0.25
C VAL A 193 18.10 -11.25 -1.35
N LYS A 194 17.94 -10.11 -2.04
CA LYS A 194 18.89 -9.68 -3.08
C LYS A 194 20.29 -9.45 -2.52
N MET A 195 20.39 -8.79 -1.37
CA MET A 195 21.66 -8.51 -0.69
C MET A 195 22.38 -9.80 -0.27
N ALA A 196 21.65 -10.76 0.28
CA ALA A 196 22.20 -12.06 0.66
C ALA A 196 22.75 -12.82 -0.56
N ILE A 197 22.03 -12.82 -1.69
CA ILE A 197 22.50 -13.42 -2.96
C ILE A 197 23.79 -12.73 -3.43
N LEU A 198 23.83 -11.39 -3.45
CA LEU A 198 25.02 -10.65 -3.88
C LEU A 198 26.23 -10.95 -2.99
N GLN A 199 26.03 -11.13 -1.69
CA GLN A 199 27.10 -11.47 -0.76
C GLN A 199 27.68 -12.87 -1.03
N ILE A 200 26.83 -13.86 -1.33
CA ILE A 200 27.27 -15.21 -1.71
C ILE A 200 28.04 -15.16 -3.04
N MET A 201 27.48 -14.48 -4.05
CA MET A 201 28.14 -14.33 -5.35
C MET A 201 29.52 -13.67 -5.20
N LYS A 202 29.63 -12.66 -4.32
CA LYS A 202 30.90 -11.98 -4.04
C LYS A 202 31.95 -12.96 -3.49
N GLU A 203 31.59 -13.78 -2.50
CA GLU A 203 32.55 -14.70 -1.89
C GLU A 203 32.91 -15.85 -2.85
N LEU A 204 31.96 -16.33 -3.65
CA LEU A 204 32.21 -17.33 -4.68
C LEU A 204 33.16 -16.80 -5.76
N ASN A 205 32.92 -15.58 -6.25
CA ASN A 205 33.80 -14.91 -7.21
C ASN A 205 35.20 -14.69 -6.63
N LYS A 206 35.31 -14.34 -5.34
CA LYS A 206 36.60 -14.20 -4.65
C LYS A 206 37.34 -15.54 -4.61
N ARG A 207 36.67 -16.65 -4.27
CA ARG A 207 37.28 -17.98 -4.30
C ARG A 207 37.71 -18.38 -5.71
N GLY A 208 36.90 -18.09 -6.72
CA GLY A 208 37.23 -18.30 -8.13
C GLY A 208 38.52 -17.57 -8.54
N LYS A 209 38.66 -16.28 -8.19
CA LYS A 209 39.88 -15.51 -8.46
C LYS A 209 41.13 -16.12 -7.82
N VAL A 210 41.01 -16.62 -6.58
CA VAL A 210 42.13 -17.30 -5.90
C VAL A 210 42.54 -18.57 -6.67
N LEU A 211 41.58 -19.40 -7.06
CA LEU A 211 41.86 -20.64 -7.80
C LEU A 211 42.51 -20.37 -9.18
N VAL A 212 42.05 -19.34 -9.89
CA VAL A 212 42.65 -18.91 -11.16
C VAL A 212 44.08 -18.43 -10.94
N SER A 213 44.32 -17.62 -9.90
CA SER A 213 45.67 -17.15 -9.56
C SER A 213 46.60 -18.29 -9.15
N ASP A 214 46.10 -19.30 -8.43
CA ASP A 214 46.89 -20.48 -8.07
C ASP A 214 47.30 -21.27 -9.31
N ALA A 215 46.38 -21.48 -10.27
CA ALA A 215 46.68 -22.13 -11.54
C ALA A 215 47.73 -21.34 -12.34
N GLN A 216 47.58 -20.02 -12.43
CA GLN A 216 48.53 -19.13 -13.09
C GLN A 216 49.93 -19.23 -12.47
N ARG A 217 50.04 -19.19 -11.13
CA ARG A 217 51.32 -19.30 -10.43
C ARG A 217 52.03 -20.63 -10.70
N VAL A 218 51.29 -21.73 -10.77
CA VAL A 218 51.85 -23.04 -11.13
C VAL A 218 52.40 -23.02 -12.55
N THR A 219 51.63 -22.49 -13.50
CA THR A 219 52.07 -22.42 -14.91
C THR A 219 53.24 -21.46 -15.11
N GLU A 220 53.27 -20.31 -14.42
CA GLU A 220 54.39 -19.37 -14.47
C GLU A 220 55.68 -19.99 -13.93
N GLY A 221 55.60 -20.69 -12.79
CA GLY A 221 56.77 -21.40 -12.25
C GLY A 221 57.29 -22.51 -13.17
N GLN A 222 56.38 -23.21 -13.86
CA GLN A 222 56.74 -24.22 -14.87
C GLN A 222 57.39 -23.57 -16.10
N GLN A 223 56.80 -22.49 -16.61
CA GLN A 223 57.33 -21.71 -17.73
C GLN A 223 58.74 -21.19 -17.41
N GLU A 224 58.94 -20.60 -16.23
CA GLU A 224 60.24 -20.06 -15.81
C GLU A 224 61.32 -21.17 -15.75
N LYS A 225 60.97 -22.37 -15.26
CA LYS A 225 61.88 -23.54 -15.26
C LYS A 225 62.26 -23.94 -16.69
N LEU A 226 61.29 -23.99 -17.60
CA LEU A 226 61.51 -24.34 -19.01
C LEU A 226 62.35 -23.27 -19.73
N GLU A 227 62.10 -21.99 -19.48
CA GLU A 227 62.88 -20.88 -20.05
C GLU A 227 64.33 -20.92 -19.58
N ARG A 228 64.58 -21.20 -18.29
CA ARG A 228 65.93 -21.38 -17.75
C ARG A 228 66.66 -22.56 -18.41
N GLN A 229 65.97 -23.68 -18.59
CA GLN A 229 66.53 -24.85 -19.27
C GLN A 229 66.85 -24.54 -20.74
N HIS A 230 65.90 -23.92 -21.45
CA HIS A 230 66.09 -23.48 -22.84
C HIS A 230 67.29 -22.54 -22.97
N TRP A 231 67.41 -21.53 -22.12
CA TRP A 231 68.54 -20.59 -22.14
C TRP A 231 69.89 -21.29 -21.97
N ALA A 232 69.98 -22.24 -21.02
CA ALA A 232 71.20 -23.02 -20.79
C ALA A 232 71.56 -23.86 -22.02
N MET A 233 70.57 -24.51 -22.64
CA MET A 233 70.74 -25.28 -23.87
C MET A 233 71.22 -24.40 -25.03
N THR A 234 70.58 -23.25 -25.27
CA THR A 234 70.99 -22.34 -26.35
C THR A 234 72.40 -21.81 -26.13
N LYS A 235 72.78 -21.50 -24.88
CA LYS A 235 74.14 -21.05 -24.56
C LYS A 235 75.18 -22.13 -24.85
N LEU A 236 74.91 -23.38 -24.45
CA LEU A 236 75.79 -24.51 -24.76
C LEU A 236 75.88 -24.77 -26.27
N GLN A 237 74.75 -24.73 -26.97
CA GLN A 237 74.68 -24.88 -28.42
C GLN A 237 75.57 -23.85 -29.13
N ARG A 238 75.44 -22.55 -28.81
CA ARG A 238 76.29 -21.50 -29.41
C ARG A 238 77.78 -21.74 -29.16
N HIS A 239 78.14 -22.22 -27.97
CA HIS A 239 79.53 -22.55 -27.65
C HIS A 239 80.05 -23.71 -28.51
N GLN A 240 79.26 -24.77 -28.66
CA GLN A 240 79.58 -25.90 -29.51
C GLN A 240 79.68 -25.49 -30.99
N GLU A 241 78.75 -24.68 -31.49
CA GLU A 241 78.80 -24.13 -32.87
C GLU A 241 80.08 -23.34 -33.15
N HIS A 242 80.54 -22.53 -32.19
CA HIS A 242 81.80 -21.79 -32.33
C HIS A 242 83.01 -22.73 -32.41
N ILE A 243 83.07 -23.73 -31.52
CA ILE A 243 84.14 -24.73 -31.52
C ILE A 243 84.15 -25.51 -32.84
N LEU A 244 82.97 -25.95 -33.30
CA LEU A 244 82.82 -26.66 -34.56
C LEU A 244 83.27 -25.80 -35.74
N ARG A 245 82.81 -24.54 -35.82
CA ARG A 245 83.17 -23.63 -36.91
C ARG A 245 84.68 -23.41 -37.00
N PHE A 246 85.34 -23.18 -35.86
CA PHE A 246 86.80 -23.01 -35.83
C PHE A 246 87.54 -24.30 -36.17
N ALA A 247 87.10 -25.44 -35.62
CA ALA A 247 87.72 -26.73 -35.88
C ALA A 247 87.59 -27.13 -37.37
N SER A 248 86.42 -26.97 -37.97
CA SER A 248 86.19 -27.19 -39.40
C SER A 248 87.09 -26.30 -40.26
N TRP A 249 87.10 -24.99 -39.99
CA TRP A 249 87.98 -24.06 -40.71
C TRP A 249 89.47 -24.42 -40.60
N ALA A 250 89.93 -24.76 -39.40
CA ALA A 250 91.33 -25.12 -39.18
C ALA A 250 91.72 -26.42 -39.93
N LEU A 251 90.80 -27.39 -40.00
CA LEU A 251 90.98 -28.64 -40.74
C LEU A 251 90.97 -28.45 -42.26
N GLU A 252 90.23 -27.46 -42.76
CA GLU A 252 90.15 -27.11 -44.19
C GLU A 252 91.29 -26.21 -44.66
N SER A 253 92.06 -25.59 -43.74
CA SER A 253 93.15 -24.68 -44.07
C SER A 253 94.36 -25.38 -44.70
N ASP A 254 95.01 -24.71 -45.66
CA ASP A 254 96.24 -25.16 -46.33
C ASP A 254 97.51 -25.00 -45.47
N ASN A 255 97.45 -24.20 -44.39
CA ASN A 255 98.56 -23.96 -43.48
C ASN A 255 98.75 -25.09 -42.44
N SER A 256 99.36 -26.19 -42.89
CA SER A 256 99.64 -27.39 -42.09
C SER A 256 100.46 -27.12 -40.81
N THR A 257 101.37 -26.13 -40.85
CA THR A 257 102.20 -25.77 -39.69
C THR A 257 101.40 -25.12 -38.58
N ALA A 258 100.51 -24.17 -38.91
CA ALA A 258 99.64 -23.51 -37.94
C ALA A 258 98.67 -24.50 -37.28
N LEU A 259 98.16 -25.46 -38.05
CA LEU A 259 97.32 -26.56 -37.55
C LEU A 259 98.07 -27.43 -36.53
N LEU A 260 99.30 -27.85 -36.84
CA LEU A 260 100.12 -28.66 -35.93
C LEU A 260 100.48 -27.93 -34.63
N LEU A 261 100.81 -26.64 -34.71
CA LEU A 261 101.08 -25.80 -33.53
C LEU A 261 99.84 -25.67 -32.63
N SER A 262 98.65 -25.59 -33.23
CA SER A 262 97.37 -25.41 -32.51
C SER A 262 96.67 -26.71 -32.13
N LYS A 263 97.15 -27.88 -32.60
CA LYS A 263 96.49 -29.20 -32.49
C LYS A 263 96.03 -29.54 -31.07
N LYS A 264 96.89 -29.33 -30.06
CA LYS A 264 96.57 -29.66 -28.66
C LYS A 264 95.39 -28.84 -28.14
N LEU A 265 95.34 -27.56 -28.50
CA LEU A 265 94.27 -26.65 -28.07
C LEU A 265 92.94 -27.04 -28.73
N ILE A 266 92.95 -27.27 -30.05
CA ILE A 266 91.76 -27.70 -30.81
C ILE A 266 91.22 -29.02 -30.27
N TYR A 267 92.10 -30.01 -30.08
CA TYR A 267 91.74 -31.31 -29.52
C TYR A 267 91.12 -31.18 -28.13
N PHE A 268 91.74 -30.39 -27.25
CA PHE A 268 91.23 -30.18 -25.89
C PHE A 268 89.83 -29.55 -25.89
N GLN A 269 89.59 -28.53 -26.70
CA GLN A 269 88.29 -27.86 -26.76
C GLN A 269 87.19 -28.77 -27.32
N LEU A 270 87.47 -29.54 -28.38
CA LEU A 270 86.53 -30.53 -28.92
C LEU A 270 86.21 -31.61 -27.88
N HIS A 271 87.21 -32.16 -27.22
CA HIS A 271 87.01 -33.21 -26.23
C HIS A 271 86.26 -32.70 -24.99
N ARG A 272 86.47 -31.43 -24.61
CA ARG A 272 85.72 -30.78 -23.54
C ARG A 272 84.26 -30.55 -23.93
N ALA A 273 83.99 -30.07 -25.15
CA ALA A 273 82.64 -29.85 -25.65
C ALA A 273 81.82 -31.14 -25.72
N LEU A 274 82.44 -32.26 -26.15
CA LEU A 274 81.82 -33.58 -26.21
C LEU A 274 81.45 -34.16 -24.83
N LYS A 275 82.11 -33.71 -23.76
CA LYS A 275 81.84 -34.14 -22.38
C LYS A 275 80.74 -33.32 -21.70
N MET A 276 80.26 -32.24 -22.31
CA MET A 276 79.17 -31.44 -21.72
C MET A 276 77.83 -32.11 -22.01
N ILE A 277 77.12 -32.53 -20.96
CA ILE A 277 75.80 -33.15 -21.03
C ILE A 277 74.76 -32.14 -20.54
N VAL A 278 73.58 -32.13 -21.17
CA VAL A 278 72.42 -31.36 -20.72
C VAL A 278 71.43 -32.30 -20.04
N ASP A 279 70.83 -31.85 -18.94
CA ASP A 279 69.74 -32.57 -18.28
C ASP A 279 68.51 -32.73 -19.21
N PRO A 280 67.84 -33.91 -19.20
CA PRO A 280 66.65 -34.15 -20.01
C PRO A 280 65.49 -33.24 -19.60
N VAL A 281 64.67 -32.84 -20.56
CA VAL A 281 63.42 -32.09 -20.29
C VAL A 281 62.42 -33.03 -19.65
N GLU A 282 61.97 -32.72 -18.44
CA GLU A 282 60.89 -33.46 -17.78
C GLU A 282 59.53 -33.08 -18.40
N PRO A 283 58.69 -34.06 -18.81
CA PRO A 283 57.36 -33.77 -19.32
C PRO A 283 56.46 -33.20 -18.21
N GLN A 284 55.63 -32.21 -18.54
CA GLN A 284 54.70 -31.57 -17.62
C GLN A 284 53.58 -32.55 -17.22
N GLY A 285 53.19 -32.54 -15.93
CA GLY A 285 52.03 -33.29 -15.44
C GLY A 285 50.70 -32.56 -15.71
N ASP A 286 49.63 -33.32 -15.94
CA ASP A 286 48.27 -32.79 -16.17
C ASP A 286 47.76 -31.96 -14.97
N MET A 287 47.34 -30.72 -15.22
CA MET A 287 46.59 -29.90 -14.26
C MET A 287 45.09 -30.18 -14.38
N LYS A 288 44.42 -30.52 -13.27
CA LYS A 288 42.99 -30.85 -13.25
C LYS A 288 42.26 -30.03 -12.19
N PHE A 289 41.17 -29.37 -12.58
CA PHE A 289 40.24 -28.73 -11.65
C PHE A 289 39.21 -29.76 -11.17
N GLN A 290 39.06 -29.91 -9.86
CA GLN A 290 38.09 -30.81 -9.24
C GLN A 290 37.16 -30.00 -8.33
N TRP A 291 35.87 -30.31 -8.38
CA TRP A 291 34.85 -29.71 -7.54
C TRP A 291 33.70 -30.70 -7.28
N ASP A 292 33.01 -30.53 -6.15
CA ASP A 292 31.88 -31.37 -5.76
C ASP A 292 30.55 -30.65 -6.06
N LEU A 293 29.88 -31.10 -7.13
CA LEU A 293 28.58 -30.58 -7.55
C LEU A 293 27.50 -30.86 -6.50
N ASN A 294 27.48 -32.05 -5.92
CA ASN A 294 26.39 -32.52 -5.06
C ASN A 294 26.43 -31.83 -3.70
N ALA A 295 27.62 -31.55 -3.17
CA ALA A 295 27.77 -30.77 -1.94
C ALA A 295 27.24 -29.34 -2.11
N TRP A 296 27.50 -28.71 -3.26
CA TRP A 296 27.04 -27.34 -3.54
C TRP A 296 25.52 -27.25 -3.67
N THR A 297 24.89 -28.16 -4.43
CA THR A 297 23.44 -28.15 -4.64
C THR A 297 22.67 -28.23 -3.32
N LYS A 298 23.08 -29.11 -2.39
CA LYS A 298 22.47 -29.20 -1.06
C LYS A 298 22.63 -27.92 -0.24
N SER A 299 23.81 -27.30 -0.30
CA SER A 299 24.05 -26.03 0.39
C SER A 299 23.17 -24.91 -0.18
N ALA A 300 22.95 -24.90 -1.50
CA ALA A 300 22.10 -23.90 -2.16
C ALA A 300 20.61 -24.10 -1.87
N GLU A 301 20.12 -25.35 -1.80
CA GLU A 301 18.72 -25.66 -1.45
C GLU A 301 18.35 -25.22 -0.03
N SER A 302 19.32 -25.20 0.88
CA SER A 302 19.14 -24.68 2.25
C SER A 302 19.23 -23.15 2.37
N PHE A 303 19.34 -22.43 1.24
CA PHE A 303 19.51 -20.98 1.26
C PHE A 303 18.23 -20.25 1.68
N GLY A 304 18.23 -19.79 2.94
CA GLY A 304 17.26 -18.83 3.46
C GLY A 304 15.84 -19.38 3.60
N THR A 305 15.06 -18.77 4.48
CA THR A 305 13.64 -19.11 4.65
C THR A 305 12.89 -17.85 5.05
N ILE A 306 11.73 -17.59 4.43
CA ILE A 306 10.88 -16.46 4.79
C ILE A 306 9.94 -16.89 5.92
N ILE A 307 10.08 -16.25 7.07
CA ILE A 307 9.24 -16.48 8.25
C ILE A 307 8.30 -15.29 8.38
N SER A 308 7.00 -15.56 8.57
CA SER A 308 6.00 -14.53 8.81
C SER A 308 5.37 -14.74 10.18
N GLU A 309 5.55 -13.75 11.05
CA GLU A 309 4.89 -13.68 12.35
C GLU A 309 3.72 -12.70 12.26
N TRP A 310 2.51 -13.16 12.60
CA TRP A 310 1.32 -12.33 12.68
C TRP A 310 0.95 -12.18 14.15
N SER A 311 0.93 -10.94 14.65
CA SER A 311 0.26 -10.65 15.92
C SER A 311 -1.22 -10.45 15.66
N PRO A 312 -2.13 -11.12 16.39
CA PRO A 312 -3.55 -10.85 16.26
C PRO A 312 -3.85 -9.39 16.63
N PRO A 313 -4.75 -8.72 15.91
CA PRO A 313 -5.14 -7.35 16.23
C PRO A 313 -5.75 -7.29 17.65
N PRO A 314 -5.59 -6.17 18.38
CA PRO A 314 -6.23 -6.01 19.67
C PRO A 314 -7.75 -6.17 19.54
N PRO A 315 -8.44 -6.77 20.54
CA PRO A 315 -9.87 -7.02 20.48
C PRO A 315 -10.63 -5.71 20.23
N CYS A 316 -11.53 -5.74 19.24
CA CYS A 316 -12.41 -4.62 18.92
C CYS A 316 -13.18 -4.18 20.17
N LEU A 317 -13.14 -2.88 20.48
CA LEU A 317 -13.91 -2.26 21.56
C LEU A 317 -15.40 -2.29 21.20
N SER A 318 -16.08 -3.38 21.50
CA SER A 318 -17.54 -3.40 21.62
C SER A 318 -17.93 -2.52 22.82
N PRO A 319 -18.89 -1.59 22.70
CA PRO A 319 -19.43 -0.92 23.88
C PRO A 319 -20.19 -1.96 24.71
N GLN A 320 -19.67 -2.33 25.88
CA GLN A 320 -20.43 -3.15 26.81
C GLN A 320 -21.63 -2.34 27.36
N PRO A 321 -22.79 -2.98 27.58
CA PRO A 321 -23.88 -2.35 28.31
C PRO A 321 -23.45 -2.11 29.77
N LEU A 322 -23.71 -0.91 30.27
CA LEU A 322 -23.56 -0.56 31.68
C LEU A 322 -24.50 -1.43 32.53
N ALA A 323 -23.95 -2.40 33.25
CA ALA A 323 -24.62 -3.03 34.39
C ALA A 323 -24.10 -2.40 35.69
N ALA A 324 -25.02 -2.07 36.59
CA ALA A 324 -24.79 -1.34 37.81
C ALA A 324 -24.27 -2.21 38.98
N SER A 325 -23.50 -1.55 39.87
CA SER A 325 -23.33 -1.79 41.32
C SER A 325 -22.21 -2.73 41.85
N PRO A 326 -21.74 -2.55 43.12
CA PRO A 326 -20.34 -2.16 43.36
C PRO A 326 -19.45 -3.09 44.25
N CYS A 327 -18.14 -2.78 44.21
CA CYS A 327 -17.07 -2.89 45.21
C CYS A 327 -16.58 -4.26 45.76
N GLY A 328 -15.25 -4.46 45.63
CA GLY A 328 -14.39 -5.32 46.46
C GLY A 328 -12.92 -5.32 45.95
N PRO A 329 -11.88 -5.23 46.80
CA PRO A 329 -10.50 -4.98 46.35
C PRO A 329 -9.67 -6.27 46.07
N SER A 330 -8.85 -6.18 45.01
CA SER A 330 -7.53 -6.79 44.66
C SER A 330 -6.93 -7.95 45.51
N PRO A 331 -6.12 -8.89 44.92
CA PRO A 331 -4.76 -8.56 44.44
C PRO A 331 -4.22 -9.31 43.20
N ALA A 332 -3.02 -8.87 42.81
CA ALA A 332 -2.25 -9.12 41.59
C ALA A 332 -1.90 -10.58 41.26
N ALA A 333 -1.87 -10.90 39.96
CA ALA A 333 -1.14 -12.04 39.38
C ALA A 333 -0.72 -11.72 37.94
N GLY A 334 0.52 -12.10 37.59
CA GLY A 334 1.27 -11.61 36.44
C GLY A 334 0.73 -11.99 35.06
N ALA A 335 1.01 -11.12 34.10
CA ALA A 335 0.77 -11.35 32.68
C ALA A 335 1.76 -12.37 32.12
N SER A 336 1.30 -13.60 31.91
CA SER A 336 1.96 -14.58 31.04
C SER A 336 1.63 -14.24 29.59
N GLN A 337 2.62 -13.75 28.83
CA GLN A 337 2.54 -13.65 27.38
C GLN A 337 2.54 -15.07 26.81
N GLY A 338 1.45 -15.46 26.12
CA GLY A 338 1.38 -16.72 25.38
C GLY A 338 2.28 -16.71 24.13
N PRO A 339 2.61 -17.87 23.54
CA PRO A 339 3.67 -17.98 22.54
C PRO A 339 3.25 -17.38 21.19
N LEU A 340 4.15 -16.61 20.59
CA LEU A 340 4.07 -16.15 19.20
C LEU A 340 4.12 -17.37 18.26
N GLN A 341 3.06 -17.59 17.47
CA GLN A 341 3.10 -18.59 16.40
C GLN A 341 3.78 -18.00 15.16
N ALA A 342 5.07 -18.26 15.00
CA ALA A 342 5.79 -18.01 13.75
C ALA A 342 5.40 -19.08 12.72
N THR A 343 4.89 -18.66 11.57
CA THR A 343 4.58 -19.58 10.46
C THR A 343 5.60 -19.40 9.35
N VAL A 344 6.26 -20.49 8.97
CA VAL A 344 7.14 -20.53 7.80
C VAL A 344 6.28 -20.41 6.55
N VAL A 345 6.52 -19.39 5.72
CA VAL A 345 5.76 -19.15 4.48
C VAL A 345 6.34 -20.03 3.38
N SER A 346 6.22 -21.36 3.51
CA SER A 346 6.73 -22.30 2.50
C SER A 346 5.71 -22.69 1.43
N LYS A 347 4.41 -22.39 1.60
CA LYS A 347 3.38 -22.62 0.58
C LYS A 347 2.33 -21.53 0.67
N GLY A 348 2.39 -20.58 -0.26
CA GLY A 348 1.51 -19.41 -0.27
C GLY A 348 0.04 -19.81 -0.27
N GLN A 349 -0.66 -19.52 0.82
CA GLN A 349 -2.10 -19.40 0.89
C GLN A 349 -2.45 -18.55 2.11
N TYR A 350 -2.84 -17.29 1.87
CA TYR A 350 -3.50 -16.44 2.86
C TYR A 350 -4.93 -16.20 2.36
N ALA A 351 -5.92 -16.69 3.10
CA ALA A 351 -7.33 -16.46 2.82
C ALA A 351 -7.85 -15.35 3.74
N PRO A 352 -8.32 -14.20 3.23
CA PRO A 352 -8.90 -13.16 4.06
C PRO A 352 -10.27 -13.58 4.61
N GLY A 353 -10.51 -13.38 5.91
CA GLY A 353 -11.81 -13.60 6.55
C GLY A 353 -12.79 -12.44 6.35
N PRO A 354 -14.12 -12.65 6.52
CA PRO A 354 -15.12 -11.61 6.35
C PRO A 354 -14.97 -10.48 7.38
N LEU A 355 -15.05 -9.22 6.95
CA LEU A 355 -14.75 -8.03 7.76
C LEU A 355 -15.98 -7.33 8.37
N LEU A 356 -17.19 -7.86 8.22
CA LEU A 356 -18.41 -7.21 8.70
C LEU A 356 -19.38 -8.24 9.28
N GLN A 357 -19.66 -8.13 10.59
CA GLN A 357 -20.82 -8.79 11.20
C GLN A 357 -22.03 -7.85 11.10
N PRO A 358 -23.18 -8.31 10.59
CA PRO A 358 -24.41 -7.51 10.59
C PRO A 358 -24.87 -7.23 12.02
N PRO A 359 -25.63 -6.14 12.26
CA PRO A 359 -26.21 -5.87 13.57
C PRO A 359 -27.13 -7.02 13.99
N VAL A 360 -26.86 -7.60 15.16
CA VAL A 360 -27.67 -8.68 15.73
C VAL A 360 -29.03 -8.11 16.13
N GLY A 361 -30.07 -8.47 15.37
CA GLY A 361 -31.47 -8.26 15.76
C GLY A 361 -31.93 -9.28 16.82
N PRO A 362 -33.07 -9.06 17.49
CA PRO A 362 -33.55 -9.95 18.56
C PRO A 362 -33.88 -11.33 17.99
N GLN A 363 -33.24 -12.37 18.51
CA GLN A 363 -33.49 -13.76 18.11
C GLN A 363 -34.81 -14.25 18.72
N THR A 364 -35.72 -14.71 17.87
CA THR A 364 -36.81 -15.63 18.22
C THR A 364 -36.51 -16.95 17.54
N GLY A 365 -36.43 -18.02 18.32
CA GLY A 365 -35.96 -19.33 17.87
C GLY A 365 -37.03 -20.16 17.17
N ALA A 366 -36.58 -21.10 16.33
CA ALA A 366 -37.26 -22.38 16.08
C ALA A 366 -36.32 -23.38 15.40
N GLU A 367 -36.15 -24.50 16.10
CA GLU A 367 -36.02 -25.89 15.67
C GLU A 367 -34.85 -26.46 14.83
N GLU A 368 -34.39 -27.59 15.36
CA GLU A 368 -33.39 -28.55 14.92
C GLU A 368 -33.82 -29.36 13.69
N GLY A 369 -32.82 -29.85 12.95
CA GLY A 369 -32.96 -30.93 11.98
C GLY A 369 -31.64 -31.63 11.74
N GLN A 370 -31.44 -32.77 12.42
CA GLN A 370 -30.29 -33.68 12.28
C GLN A 370 -30.22 -34.33 10.88
N GLY A 371 -29.02 -34.48 10.35
CA GLY A 371 -28.72 -35.31 9.18
C GLY A 371 -27.28 -35.82 9.20
N THR A 372 -27.12 -37.12 9.45
CA THR A 372 -25.88 -37.90 9.55
C THR A 372 -25.15 -38.10 8.20
N PRO A 373 -23.84 -38.46 8.21
CA PRO A 373 -22.97 -38.45 7.02
C PRO A 373 -22.92 -39.80 6.27
N GLY A 374 -22.74 -39.75 4.95
CA GLY A 374 -22.52 -40.92 4.10
C GLY A 374 -21.30 -40.78 3.19
N VAL A 375 -20.35 -41.71 3.35
CA VAL A 375 -19.24 -42.11 2.44
C VAL A 375 -19.12 -43.64 2.67
N PRO A 376 -18.95 -44.56 1.68
CA PRO A 376 -17.81 -44.57 0.73
C PRO A 376 -18.04 -45.23 -0.65
N GLN A 377 -17.10 -45.05 -1.60
CA GLN A 377 -16.37 -46.17 -2.22
C GLN A 377 -15.26 -45.76 -3.22
N SER A 378 -14.24 -46.62 -3.24
CA SER A 378 -12.97 -46.60 -3.98
C SER A 378 -13.04 -47.10 -5.43
N GLY A 379 -12.07 -46.65 -6.23
CA GLY A 379 -11.42 -47.34 -7.36
C GLY A 379 -10.25 -46.44 -7.82
N GLY A 380 -8.97 -46.79 -7.63
CA GLY A 380 -8.17 -47.73 -8.44
C GLY A 380 -8.16 -47.29 -9.90
N GLY A 381 -7.11 -46.80 -10.57
CA GLY A 381 -5.69 -46.59 -10.31
C GLY A 381 -5.01 -46.67 -11.68
N GLU A 382 -4.19 -45.70 -12.10
CA GLU A 382 -3.15 -45.90 -13.13
C GLU A 382 -2.16 -44.72 -13.19
N LEU A 383 -0.90 -45.06 -13.46
CA LEU A 383 0.29 -44.22 -13.40
C LEU A 383 0.57 -43.56 -14.76
N GLY A 384 0.76 -42.24 -14.78
CA GLY A 384 1.26 -41.49 -15.94
C GLY A 384 2.21 -40.37 -15.51
N MET A 385 3.38 -40.28 -16.15
CA MET A 385 4.46 -39.33 -15.85
C MET A 385 4.03 -37.84 -15.98
N PRO A 386 4.62 -36.91 -15.20
CA PRO A 386 4.25 -35.50 -15.27
C PRO A 386 4.90 -34.76 -16.45
N THR A 387 4.06 -34.20 -17.31
CA THR A 387 4.41 -33.21 -18.34
C THR A 387 4.74 -31.86 -17.69
N LEU A 388 5.85 -31.23 -18.08
CA LEU A 388 6.26 -29.89 -17.65
C LEU A 388 5.22 -28.83 -18.07
N PRO A 389 4.91 -27.81 -17.23
CA PRO A 389 4.01 -26.74 -17.62
C PRO A 389 4.65 -25.82 -18.66
N ARG A 390 3.99 -25.67 -19.81
CA ARG A 390 4.28 -24.67 -20.84
C ARG A 390 3.46 -23.42 -20.55
N PHE A 391 4.12 -22.30 -20.25
CA PHE A 391 3.45 -21.01 -20.05
C PHE A 391 3.09 -20.35 -21.39
N PRO A 392 1.96 -19.61 -21.50
CA PRO A 392 1.59 -18.90 -22.72
C PRO A 392 2.37 -17.59 -22.89
N LEU A 393 2.70 -17.27 -24.15
CA LEU A 393 3.22 -15.98 -24.59
C LEU A 393 2.07 -14.99 -24.88
N GLY A 394 2.23 -13.76 -24.42
CA GLY A 394 1.40 -12.58 -24.72
C GLY A 394 1.27 -11.70 -23.47
N SER A 395 1.45 -10.38 -23.44
CA SER A 395 1.69 -9.37 -24.46
C SER A 395 2.34 -8.15 -23.78
N GLU A 396 3.27 -7.53 -24.50
CA GLU A 396 3.84 -6.18 -24.46
C GLU A 396 3.48 -5.18 -23.34
N GLY A 397 4.52 -4.53 -22.79
CA GLY A 397 4.51 -3.09 -22.51
C GLY A 397 4.74 -2.64 -21.06
N LEU A 398 6.00 -2.39 -20.66
CA LEU A 398 6.51 -1.14 -20.06
C LEU A 398 7.93 -1.39 -19.52
N GLY A 399 8.90 -0.66 -20.09
CA GLY A 399 10.33 -0.93 -19.95
C GLY A 399 10.91 -0.68 -18.55
N CYS A 400 11.89 -1.51 -18.20
CA CYS A 400 12.94 -1.21 -17.24
C CYS A 400 14.29 -1.49 -17.93
N PRO A 401 15.31 -0.65 -17.70
CA PRO A 401 16.59 -0.75 -18.40
C PRO A 401 17.34 -2.02 -18.00
N ASP A 402 17.75 -2.77 -19.01
CA ASP A 402 18.60 -3.94 -18.96
C ASP A 402 19.99 -3.54 -18.42
N GLN A 403 20.30 -3.97 -17.21
CA GLN A 403 21.68 -3.99 -16.71
C GLN A 403 22.16 -5.44 -16.76
N SER A 404 22.60 -5.84 -17.94
CA SER A 404 23.36 -7.06 -18.16
C SER A 404 24.72 -6.99 -17.43
N PRO A 405 25.23 -8.12 -16.89
CA PRO A 405 26.52 -8.18 -16.21
C PRO A 405 27.69 -8.03 -17.19
N PRO A 406 28.85 -7.47 -16.78
CA PRO A 406 29.98 -7.26 -17.68
C PRO A 406 30.62 -8.58 -18.08
N THR A 407 30.76 -8.77 -19.39
CA THR A 407 31.53 -9.82 -20.05
C THR A 407 33.01 -9.69 -19.67
N LEU A 408 33.57 -10.71 -19.02
CA LEU A 408 35.02 -10.86 -18.85
C LEU A 408 35.55 -11.71 -20.01
N TYR A 409 36.08 -11.05 -21.04
CA TYR A 409 37.03 -11.66 -21.98
C TYR A 409 38.28 -10.76 -22.05
N PRO A 410 39.51 -11.33 -22.08
CA PRO A 410 40.72 -10.55 -22.25
C PRO A 410 40.87 -10.10 -23.70
N GLN A 411 41.05 -8.79 -23.93
CA GLN A 411 41.54 -8.26 -25.20
C GLN A 411 43.00 -8.68 -25.40
N MET A 412 43.29 -9.41 -26.49
CA MET A 412 44.65 -9.55 -26.99
C MET A 412 45.05 -8.24 -27.65
N ALA A 413 46.21 -7.70 -27.27
CA ALA A 413 46.81 -6.54 -27.90
C ALA A 413 47.46 -6.96 -29.24
N GLU A 414 47.03 -6.36 -30.34
CA GLU A 414 47.78 -6.37 -31.59
C GLU A 414 48.92 -5.35 -31.51
N SER A 415 50.15 -5.80 -31.77
CA SER A 415 51.32 -4.95 -32.00
C SER A 415 51.23 -4.33 -33.40
N PRO A 416 51.59 -3.04 -33.60
CA PRO A 416 51.83 -2.51 -34.93
C PRO A 416 53.21 -2.96 -35.43
N GLY A 417 53.24 -3.46 -36.66
CA GLY A 417 54.47 -3.84 -37.35
C GLY A 417 55.27 -2.62 -37.82
N ASP A 418 56.58 -2.83 -37.86
CA ASP A 418 57.57 -2.19 -38.73
C ASP A 418 58.34 -3.31 -39.46
#